data_AF-A0A661NGK1-F1
#
_entry.id   AF-A0A661NGK1-F1
#
_cell.length_a   1.000
_cell.length_b   1.000
_cell.length_c   1.000
_cell.angle_alpha   90.00
_cell.angle_beta   90.00
_cell.angle_gamma   90.00
#
_symmetry.space_group_name_H-M   'P 1'
#
loop_
_entity.id
_entity.type
_entity.pdbx_description
1 polymer ?
#
loop_
_entity_poly.entity_id
_entity_poly.type
_entity_poly.pdbx_seq_one_letter_code
_entity_poly.pdbx_strand_id
1 'polypeptide(L)'
;MLIAGLTAGLAGLGCQAATATGPGWGDVPKGDDAGDPGDPGDAGEPPGPVEPAPEDADPEQVFLEEVLPLLDDRCNGCHADAARAPVFIDLDYPYVSFLESGVVVVGDPAESTILTWGAHRGPAWEADEEAIVADWITLEGAVEPEEEDPPVDPPVPGGDYETSPQAIVEGDNVVELDDIGLPGAELRFLAQRVALGMHMSRITLYGGDDGLSVTHPTIITHDGDGVRYPDPDDRFEALELVVPAAGTAILAENNLLVDFPLDGELSISFASRSTL
;
A
#
# COMPACT_ATOMS: atom_id res chain seq x y z
N MET A 1 -6.53 -68.86 20.66
CA MET A 1 -7.82 -69.19 20.02
C MET A 1 -8.68 -67.95 20.25
N LEU A 2 -9.01 -67.08 19.30
CA LEU A 2 -9.15 -67.14 17.84
C LEU A 2 -8.66 -65.81 17.22
N ILE A 3 -8.19 -65.88 15.99
CA ILE A 3 -7.70 -64.78 15.14
C ILE A 3 -8.84 -64.34 14.20
N ALA A 4 -9.03 -63.03 14.03
CA ALA A 4 -9.65 -62.40 12.85
C ALA A 4 -9.29 -60.89 12.93
N GLY A 5 -8.63 -60.22 11.99
CA GLY A 5 -8.60 -60.41 10.54
C GLY A 5 -9.59 -59.44 9.91
N LEU A 6 -9.23 -58.14 9.79
CA LEU A 6 -10.01 -57.18 9.00
C LEU A 6 -9.12 -56.55 7.92
N THR A 7 -9.59 -56.77 6.69
CA THR A 7 -8.99 -56.46 5.40
C THR A 7 -9.17 -55.00 4.99
N ALA A 8 -8.22 -54.55 4.18
CA ALA A 8 -8.19 -53.27 3.48
C ALA A 8 -9.40 -53.03 2.56
N GLY A 9 -9.77 -51.75 2.43
CA GLY A 9 -10.61 -51.23 1.36
C GLY A 9 -10.10 -49.85 0.94
N LEU A 10 -9.27 -49.81 -0.11
CA LEU A 10 -9.03 -48.60 -0.90
C LEU A 10 -10.31 -48.30 -1.69
N ALA A 11 -10.90 -47.12 -1.48
CA ALA A 11 -11.85 -46.53 -2.41
C ALA A 11 -11.36 -45.13 -2.76
N GLY A 12 -10.96 -44.96 -4.02
CA GLY A 12 -10.67 -43.66 -4.59
C GLY A 12 -11.96 -42.87 -4.81
N LEU A 13 -11.94 -41.62 -4.37
CA LEU A 13 -12.78 -40.52 -4.82
C LEU A 13 -11.77 -39.42 -5.15
N GLY A 14 -11.54 -39.09 -6.41
CA GLY A 14 -12.53 -38.42 -7.25
C GLY A 14 -12.19 -36.93 -7.21
N CYS A 15 -11.19 -36.53 -8.00
CA CYS A 15 -10.80 -35.13 -8.17
C CYS A 15 -11.95 -34.44 -8.93
N GLN A 16 -12.82 -33.76 -8.20
CA GLN A 16 -13.79 -32.85 -8.81
C GLN A 16 -13.07 -31.53 -9.03
N ALA A 17 -12.88 -31.17 -10.30
CA ALA A 17 -12.43 -29.84 -10.68
C ALA A 17 -13.51 -28.84 -10.24
N ALA A 18 -13.20 -28.04 -9.23
CA ALA A 18 -13.97 -26.85 -8.91
C ALA A 18 -13.72 -25.84 -10.03
N THR A 19 -14.75 -25.54 -10.81
CA THR A 19 -14.78 -24.33 -11.64
C THR A 19 -14.92 -23.15 -10.69
N ALA A 20 -13.78 -22.58 -10.29
CA ALA A 20 -13.75 -21.32 -9.57
C ALA A 20 -14.06 -20.19 -10.56
N THR A 21 -15.31 -19.74 -10.56
CA THR A 21 -15.65 -18.37 -10.95
C THR A 21 -15.09 -17.47 -9.84
N GLY A 22 -13.88 -16.95 -10.04
CA GLY A 22 -13.37 -15.85 -9.22
C GLY A 22 -14.23 -14.59 -9.45
N PRO A 23 -14.16 -13.59 -8.55
CA PRO A 23 -14.75 -12.29 -8.84
C PRO A 23 -14.06 -11.74 -10.09
N GLY A 24 -14.77 -11.74 -11.21
CA GLY A 24 -14.37 -10.95 -12.37
C GLY A 24 -14.35 -9.49 -11.97
N TRP A 25 -13.51 -8.71 -12.64
CA TRP A 25 -13.46 -7.26 -12.48
C TRP A 25 -14.88 -6.74 -12.73
N GLY A 26 -15.44 -6.13 -11.70
CA GLY A 26 -16.88 -5.87 -11.62
C GLY A 26 -17.38 -5.14 -12.85
N ASP A 27 -18.55 -5.57 -13.33
CA ASP A 27 -19.28 -4.97 -14.43
C ASP A 27 -19.32 -3.44 -14.34
N VAL A 28 -18.43 -2.76 -15.07
CA VAL A 28 -18.71 -1.41 -15.57
C VAL A 28 -19.90 -1.57 -16.53
N PRO A 29 -20.98 -0.78 -16.41
CA PRO A 29 -22.15 -0.94 -17.27
C PRO A 29 -21.75 -0.77 -18.74
N LYS A 30 -21.60 -1.89 -19.44
CA LYS A 30 -21.52 -1.91 -20.90
C LYS A 30 -22.89 -1.48 -21.40
N GLY A 31 -22.98 -0.34 -22.09
CA GLY A 31 -24.23 0.18 -22.62
C GLY A 31 -24.97 -0.89 -23.44
N ASP A 32 -26.28 -1.04 -23.17
CA ASP A 32 -27.15 -2.03 -23.79
C ASP A 32 -27.38 -1.75 -25.29
N ASP A 33 -26.41 -2.05 -26.14
CA ASP A 33 -26.65 -2.24 -27.58
C ASP A 33 -26.68 -3.75 -27.87
N ALA A 34 -27.84 -4.35 -27.60
CA ALA A 34 -28.14 -5.71 -28.00
C ALA A 34 -28.28 -5.80 -29.53
N GLY A 35 -27.15 -6.04 -30.20
CA GLY A 35 -27.07 -6.41 -31.61
C GLY A 35 -27.68 -7.78 -31.90
N ASP A 36 -28.30 -7.85 -33.07
CA ASP A 36 -29.01 -8.98 -33.72
C ASP A 36 -28.12 -10.25 -33.86
N PRO A 37 -28.55 -11.45 -33.43
CA PRO A 37 -27.72 -12.66 -33.41
C PRO A 37 -27.61 -13.35 -34.79
N GLY A 38 -27.37 -12.56 -35.85
CA GLY A 38 -27.36 -13.02 -37.23
C GLY A 38 -26.07 -12.76 -38.02
N ASP A 39 -25.09 -12.03 -37.50
CA ASP A 39 -23.93 -11.58 -38.29
C ASP A 39 -22.65 -12.39 -38.01
N PRO A 40 -22.19 -13.25 -38.93
CA PRO A 40 -20.95 -13.99 -38.77
C PRO A 40 -19.80 -13.14 -39.33
N GLY A 41 -19.34 -12.15 -38.57
CA GLY A 41 -18.14 -11.40 -38.95
C GLY A 41 -18.06 -9.99 -38.41
N ASP A 42 -18.12 -9.81 -37.10
CA ASP A 42 -17.56 -8.61 -36.47
C ASP A 42 -16.34 -9.03 -35.65
N ALA A 43 -15.21 -9.19 -36.34
CA ALA A 43 -13.92 -9.03 -35.67
C ALA A 43 -13.88 -7.56 -35.33
N GLY A 44 -14.13 -7.23 -34.06
CA GLY A 44 -14.29 -5.87 -33.56
C GLY A 44 -13.32 -4.94 -34.27
N GLU A 45 -13.89 -3.90 -34.89
CA GLU A 45 -13.14 -2.92 -35.65
C GLU A 45 -11.90 -2.50 -34.83
N PRO A 46 -10.67 -2.64 -35.38
CA PRO A 46 -9.48 -2.24 -34.66
C PRO A 46 -9.65 -0.77 -34.24
N PRO A 47 -9.19 -0.39 -33.03
CA PRO A 47 -9.26 0.99 -32.60
C PRO A 47 -8.66 1.86 -33.71
N GLY A 48 -9.37 2.94 -34.05
CA GLY A 48 -8.88 3.89 -35.04
C GLY A 48 -7.51 4.43 -34.62
N PRO A 49 -6.78 5.09 -35.54
CA PRO A 49 -5.49 5.69 -35.22
C PRO A 49 -5.62 6.52 -33.94
N VAL A 50 -4.84 6.14 -32.93
CA VAL A 50 -4.82 6.83 -31.64
C VAL A 50 -4.27 8.21 -31.92
N GLU A 51 -5.10 9.24 -31.73
CA GLU A 51 -4.59 10.61 -31.70
C GLU A 51 -3.75 10.74 -30.42
N PRO A 52 -2.53 11.28 -30.50
CA PRO A 52 -1.69 11.43 -29.32
C PRO A 52 -2.44 12.21 -28.25
N ALA A 53 -2.27 11.80 -26.99
CA ALA A 53 -2.88 12.48 -25.86
C ALA A 53 -2.59 14.00 -25.92
N PRO A 54 -3.58 14.85 -25.58
CA PRO A 54 -3.34 16.29 -25.44
C PRO A 54 -2.14 16.56 -24.53
N GLU A 55 -1.33 17.57 -24.85
CA GLU A 55 -0.15 17.94 -24.04
C GLU A 55 -0.50 18.36 -22.59
N ASP A 56 -1.78 18.61 -22.29
CA ASP A 56 -2.33 18.94 -20.96
C ASP A 56 -3.20 17.81 -20.37
N ALA A 57 -3.11 16.58 -20.89
CA ALA A 57 -3.90 15.46 -20.37
C ALA A 57 -3.40 15.01 -18.99
N ASP A 58 -4.34 14.73 -18.08
CA ASP A 58 -4.06 14.15 -16.77
C ASP A 58 -3.60 12.68 -16.95
N PRO A 59 -2.35 12.32 -16.62
CA PRO A 59 -1.85 10.96 -16.79
C PRO A 59 -2.63 9.92 -16.00
N GLU A 60 -3.16 10.26 -14.82
CA GLU A 60 -3.97 9.33 -14.03
C GLU A 60 -5.28 9.02 -14.77
N GLN A 61 -5.92 10.06 -15.33
CA GLN A 61 -7.13 9.87 -16.12
C GLN A 61 -6.85 9.02 -17.37
N VAL A 62 -5.78 9.31 -18.11
CA VAL A 62 -5.36 8.52 -19.29
C VAL A 62 -5.06 7.07 -18.89
N PHE A 63 -4.41 6.85 -17.74
CA PHE A 63 -4.18 5.51 -17.22
C PHE A 63 -5.49 4.76 -17.00
N LEU A 64 -6.44 5.37 -16.29
CA LEU A 64 -7.70 4.73 -15.92
C LEU A 64 -8.58 4.44 -17.14
N GLU A 65 -8.58 5.33 -18.13
CA GLU A 65 -9.45 5.24 -19.30
C GLU A 65 -8.86 4.38 -20.43
N GLU A 66 -7.54 4.41 -20.63
CA GLU A 66 -6.90 3.81 -21.81
C GLU A 66 -5.93 2.68 -21.47
N VAL A 67 -5.13 2.81 -20.41
CA VAL A 67 -4.09 1.80 -20.07
C VAL A 67 -4.64 0.66 -19.22
N LEU A 68 -5.45 0.97 -18.21
CA LEU A 68 -5.99 -0.01 -17.28
C LEU A 68 -6.87 -1.08 -17.96
N PRO A 69 -7.75 -0.75 -18.93
CA PRO A 69 -8.49 -1.77 -19.68
C PRO A 69 -7.60 -2.72 -20.48
N LEU A 70 -6.47 -2.22 -21.01
CA LEU A 70 -5.50 -3.02 -21.74
C LEU A 70 -4.74 -3.97 -20.80
N LEU A 71 -4.36 -3.48 -19.62
CA LEU A 71 -3.78 -4.31 -18.56
C LEU A 71 -4.76 -5.38 -18.06
N ASP A 72 -6.06 -5.06 -17.96
CA ASP A 72 -7.08 -6.05 -17.63
C ASP A 72 -7.14 -7.16 -18.68
N ASP A 73 -7.34 -6.80 -19.95
CA ASP A 73 -7.52 -7.79 -21.03
C ASP A 73 -6.29 -8.69 -21.19
N ARG A 74 -5.09 -8.11 -21.13
CA ARG A 74 -3.84 -8.81 -21.45
C ARG A 74 -3.20 -9.49 -20.24
N CYS A 75 -3.24 -8.88 -19.07
CA CYS A 75 -2.39 -9.27 -17.93
C CYS A 75 -3.16 -9.94 -16.79
N ASN A 76 -4.39 -9.51 -16.53
CA ASN A 76 -5.15 -9.92 -15.35
C ASN A 76 -5.36 -11.44 -15.24
N GLY A 77 -5.59 -12.14 -16.36
CA GLY A 77 -5.80 -13.59 -16.36
C GLY A 77 -4.65 -14.42 -15.74
N CYS A 78 -3.44 -13.85 -15.70
CA CYS A 78 -2.29 -14.43 -15.00
C CYS A 78 -1.93 -13.69 -13.71
N HIS A 79 -2.13 -12.38 -13.65
CA HIS A 79 -1.63 -11.51 -12.58
C HIS A 79 -2.67 -11.14 -11.51
N ALA A 80 -3.92 -11.62 -11.61
CA ALA A 80 -4.92 -11.53 -10.56
C ALA A 80 -4.63 -12.41 -9.32
N ASP A 81 -3.78 -13.44 -9.50
CA ASP A 81 -3.55 -14.49 -8.52
C ASP A 81 -2.05 -14.64 -8.28
N ALA A 82 -1.61 -14.28 -7.07
CA ALA A 82 -0.23 -14.40 -6.63
C ALA A 82 0.32 -15.84 -6.72
N ALA A 83 -0.56 -16.86 -6.72
CA ALA A 83 -0.15 -18.25 -6.90
C ALA A 83 0.22 -18.58 -8.36
N ARG A 84 -0.19 -17.75 -9.33
CA ARG A 84 0.04 -17.93 -10.76
C ARG A 84 1.13 -17.03 -11.30
N ALA A 85 1.18 -15.77 -10.86
CA ALA A 85 2.22 -14.80 -11.22
C ALA A 85 2.31 -13.70 -10.15
N PRO A 86 3.41 -12.91 -10.10
CA PRO A 86 3.49 -11.76 -9.21
C PRO A 86 2.33 -10.78 -9.47
N VAL A 87 1.65 -10.35 -8.41
CA VAL A 87 0.63 -9.30 -8.50
C VAL A 87 1.36 -7.97 -8.54
N PHE A 88 1.04 -7.14 -9.52
CA PHE A 88 1.64 -5.81 -9.70
C PHE A 88 0.60 -4.70 -9.87
N ILE A 89 -0.68 -5.04 -9.72
CA ILE A 89 -1.80 -4.09 -9.68
C ILE A 89 -2.62 -4.46 -8.44
N ASP A 90 -2.75 -3.51 -7.52
CA ASP A 90 -3.75 -3.53 -6.47
C ASP A 90 -5.05 -2.93 -7.03
N LEU A 91 -6.16 -3.66 -6.93
CA LEU A 91 -7.43 -3.23 -7.49
C LEU A 91 -8.07 -2.08 -6.70
N ASP A 92 -7.68 -1.90 -5.43
CA ASP A 92 -8.13 -0.76 -4.64
C ASP A 92 -7.38 0.53 -5.04
N TYR A 93 -6.17 0.41 -5.61
CA TYR A 93 -5.29 1.51 -6.02
C TYR A 93 -4.50 1.20 -7.31
N PRO A 94 -5.16 1.02 -8.47
CA PRO A 94 -4.53 0.44 -9.66
C PRO A 94 -3.46 1.35 -10.28
N TYR A 95 -3.63 2.66 -10.20
CA TYR A 95 -2.67 3.63 -10.74
C TYR A 95 -1.36 3.65 -9.93
N VAL A 96 -1.45 3.92 -8.63
CA VAL A 96 -0.29 3.99 -7.72
C VAL A 96 0.45 2.65 -7.67
N SER A 97 -0.26 1.54 -7.48
CA SER A 97 0.36 0.22 -7.39
C SER A 97 1.09 -0.19 -8.68
N PHE A 98 0.57 0.24 -9.84
CA PHE A 98 1.21 -0.04 -11.12
C PHE A 98 2.49 0.78 -11.33
N LEU A 99 2.50 2.06 -10.95
CA LEU A 99 3.70 2.89 -10.95
C LEU A 99 4.79 2.34 -10.00
N GLU A 100 4.38 1.88 -8.82
CA GLU A 100 5.30 1.35 -7.80
C GLU A 100 5.77 -0.10 -8.06
N SER A 101 5.15 -0.78 -9.02
CA SER A 101 5.47 -2.19 -9.34
C SER A 101 6.90 -2.41 -9.81
N GLY A 102 7.59 -1.33 -10.22
CA GLY A 102 8.93 -1.38 -10.82
C GLY A 102 8.94 -1.88 -12.27
N VAL A 103 7.77 -2.09 -12.89
CA VAL A 103 7.70 -2.47 -14.31
C VAL A 103 7.67 -1.27 -15.28
N VAL A 104 7.43 -0.07 -14.75
CA VAL A 104 7.42 1.22 -15.44
C VAL A 104 8.64 2.03 -15.02
N VAL A 105 9.32 2.64 -15.99
CA VAL A 105 10.32 3.69 -15.79
C VAL A 105 9.68 4.98 -16.29
N VAL A 106 9.24 5.83 -15.37
CA VAL A 106 8.51 7.06 -15.68
C VAL A 106 9.30 7.92 -16.66
N GLY A 107 8.64 8.35 -17.75
CA GLY A 107 9.24 9.14 -18.82
C GLY A 107 10.14 8.37 -19.79
N ASP A 108 10.42 7.09 -19.55
CA ASP A 108 11.24 6.26 -20.44
C ASP A 108 10.51 4.96 -20.82
N PRO A 109 9.68 5.00 -21.89
CA PRO A 109 9.02 3.81 -22.41
C PRO A 109 10.02 2.72 -22.86
N ALA A 110 11.22 3.10 -23.31
CA ALA A 110 12.21 2.16 -23.82
C ALA A 110 12.93 1.39 -22.71
N GLU A 111 13.02 1.96 -21.51
CA GLU A 111 13.55 1.26 -20.31
C GLU A 111 12.44 0.56 -19.50
N SER A 112 11.18 0.89 -19.76
CA SER A 112 10.03 0.28 -19.08
C SER A 112 9.86 -1.20 -19.46
N THR A 113 9.97 -2.08 -18.46
CA THR A 113 9.86 -3.53 -18.67
C THR A 113 8.48 -3.99 -19.11
N ILE A 114 7.42 -3.21 -18.84
CA ILE A 114 6.07 -3.49 -19.34
C ILE A 114 6.01 -3.50 -20.88
N LEU A 115 6.83 -2.71 -21.56
CA LEU A 115 6.91 -2.63 -23.03
C LEU A 115 8.02 -3.49 -23.62
N THR A 116 9.09 -3.71 -22.85
CA THR A 116 10.27 -4.46 -23.34
C THR A 116 10.27 -5.92 -22.92
N TRP A 117 9.25 -6.39 -22.21
CA TRP A 117 9.18 -7.79 -21.81
C TRP A 117 9.10 -8.71 -23.03
N GLY A 118 10.08 -9.63 -23.09
CA GLY A 118 10.15 -10.65 -24.12
C GLY A 118 9.02 -11.68 -24.02
N ALA A 119 9.22 -12.89 -24.56
CA ALA A 119 8.18 -13.92 -24.63
C ALA A 119 7.66 -14.40 -23.25
N HIS A 120 6.67 -13.68 -22.72
CA HIS A 120 5.75 -14.07 -21.66
C HIS A 120 4.73 -15.09 -22.21
N ARG A 121 4.01 -15.81 -21.32
CA ARG A 121 2.99 -16.78 -21.75
C ARG A 121 1.68 -16.12 -22.20
N GLY A 122 1.48 -14.85 -21.86
CA GLY A 122 0.39 -14.04 -22.36
C GLY A 122 0.69 -13.45 -23.74
N PRO A 123 -0.34 -12.90 -24.39
CA PRO A 123 -0.18 -12.16 -25.64
C PRO A 123 0.81 -11.00 -25.45
N ALA A 124 1.61 -10.73 -26.48
CA ALA A 124 2.34 -9.48 -26.56
C ALA A 124 1.34 -8.34 -26.79
N TRP A 125 1.73 -7.12 -26.44
CA TRP A 125 1.02 -5.93 -26.88
C TRP A 125 0.87 -5.93 -28.40
N GLU A 126 -0.31 -5.56 -28.88
CA GLU A 126 -0.46 -5.12 -30.26
C GLU A 126 0.23 -3.78 -30.45
N ALA A 127 0.63 -3.45 -31.68
CA ALA A 127 1.43 -2.24 -31.95
C ALA A 127 0.73 -0.96 -31.49
N ASP A 128 -0.61 -0.91 -31.61
CA ASP A 128 -1.41 0.24 -31.19
C ASP A 128 -1.56 0.30 -29.66
N GLU A 129 -1.62 -0.85 -28.98
CA GLU A 129 -1.66 -0.94 -27.51
C GLU A 129 -0.31 -0.56 -26.90
N GLU A 130 0.78 -1.03 -27.51
CA GLU A 130 2.14 -0.65 -27.13
C GLU A 130 2.34 0.86 -27.22
N ALA A 131 1.79 1.48 -28.28
CA ALA A 131 1.82 2.92 -28.46
C ALA A 131 1.02 3.67 -27.38
N ILE A 132 -0.18 3.21 -27.03
CA ILE A 132 -0.99 3.81 -25.95
C ILE A 132 -0.22 3.80 -24.63
N VAL A 133 0.35 2.65 -24.26
CA VAL A 133 1.09 2.51 -23.01
C VAL A 133 2.39 3.33 -23.04
N ALA A 134 3.08 3.38 -24.18
CA ALA A 134 4.27 4.21 -24.35
C ALA A 134 3.96 5.71 -24.23
N ASP A 135 2.90 6.18 -24.87
CA ASP A 135 2.45 7.56 -24.84
C ASP A 135 2.05 7.95 -23.41
N TRP A 136 1.35 7.08 -22.68
CA TRP A 136 1.07 7.28 -21.26
C TRP A 136 2.35 7.38 -20.41
N ILE A 137 3.33 6.48 -20.60
CA ILE A 137 4.61 6.55 -19.84
C ILE A 137 5.36 7.86 -20.15
N THR A 138 5.34 8.32 -21.40
CA THR A 138 5.92 9.61 -21.78
C THR A 138 5.15 10.76 -21.15
N LEU A 139 3.81 10.72 -21.14
CA LEU A 139 2.95 11.71 -20.51
C LEU A 139 3.21 11.81 -19.01
N GLU A 140 3.31 10.66 -18.33
CA GLU A 140 3.64 10.54 -16.90
C GLU A 140 4.98 11.23 -16.57
N GLY A 141 5.99 11.11 -17.45
CA GLY A 141 7.28 11.80 -17.27
C GLY A 141 7.30 13.25 -17.79
N ALA A 142 6.29 13.66 -18.55
CA ALA A 142 6.14 15.01 -19.09
C ALA A 142 5.32 15.92 -18.17
N VAL A 143 4.56 15.34 -17.23
CA VAL A 143 4.20 16.04 -16.01
C VAL A 143 5.51 16.47 -15.39
N GLU A 144 5.83 17.77 -15.56
CA GLU A 144 6.80 18.40 -14.68
C GLU A 144 6.34 17.96 -13.29
N PRO A 145 7.22 17.40 -12.42
CA PRO A 145 6.85 17.37 -11.02
C PRO A 145 6.34 18.78 -10.80
N GLU A 146 5.10 18.94 -10.33
CA GLU A 146 4.61 20.28 -10.02
C GLU A 146 5.81 20.95 -9.37
N GLU A 147 6.17 22.18 -9.77
CA GLU A 147 7.05 22.94 -8.87
C GLU A 147 6.23 22.99 -7.59
N GLU A 148 6.42 21.95 -6.77
CA GLU A 148 5.99 21.84 -5.41
C GLU A 148 6.57 23.14 -4.92
N ASP A 149 5.69 24.07 -4.55
CA ASP A 149 6.05 25.02 -3.52
C ASP A 149 6.97 24.25 -2.57
N PRO A 150 8.24 24.67 -2.44
CA PRO A 150 9.36 23.83 -2.02
C PRO A 150 8.86 22.92 -0.93
N PRO A 151 8.89 21.59 -1.13
CA PRO A 151 7.84 20.67 -0.71
C PRO A 151 7.02 21.29 0.41
N VAL A 152 5.74 21.61 0.18
CA VAL A 152 4.83 21.52 1.32
C VAL A 152 4.94 20.05 1.68
N ASP A 153 5.85 19.76 2.62
CA ASP A 153 6.20 18.43 3.06
C ASP A 153 4.90 17.63 3.03
N PRO A 154 4.82 16.44 2.37
CA PRO A 154 3.68 15.55 2.60
C PRO A 154 3.51 15.55 4.12
N PRO A 155 2.37 16.04 4.66
CA PRO A 155 2.31 16.60 6.01
C PRO A 155 3.11 15.68 6.89
N VAL A 156 4.32 16.13 7.30
CA VAL A 156 5.35 15.16 7.71
C VAL A 156 4.68 14.24 8.70
N PRO A 157 4.65 12.91 8.48
CA PRO A 157 3.96 12.02 9.41
C PRO A 157 4.49 12.30 10.82
N GLY A 158 3.65 12.88 11.67
CA GLY A 158 4.11 14.08 12.40
C GLY A 158 3.02 15.13 12.51
N GLY A 159 1.81 14.76 12.96
CA GLY A 159 0.74 15.74 13.13
C GLY A 159 1.15 16.92 14.04
N ASP A 160 0.34 17.98 14.07
CA ASP A 160 0.61 19.26 14.77
C ASP A 160 0.98 19.14 16.26
N TYR A 161 0.89 17.94 16.82
CA TYR A 161 1.08 17.59 18.22
C TYR A 161 2.22 16.58 18.37
N GLU A 162 3.45 16.98 18.06
CA GLU A 162 4.67 16.19 18.26
C GLU A 162 5.33 16.49 19.62
N THR A 163 5.66 15.45 20.38
CA THR A 163 6.42 15.59 21.64
C THR A 163 7.86 15.99 21.37
N SER A 164 8.51 16.61 22.35
CA SER A 164 9.96 16.82 22.31
C SER A 164 10.70 15.47 22.15
N PRO A 165 11.75 15.38 21.32
CA PRO A 165 12.56 14.16 21.19
C PRO A 165 13.16 13.73 22.53
N GLN A 166 13.19 12.42 22.78
CA GLN A 166 13.72 11.83 24.00
C GLN A 166 14.65 10.66 23.69
N ALA A 167 15.81 10.63 24.35
CA ALA A 167 16.75 9.52 24.25
C ALA A 167 16.14 8.21 24.78
N ILE A 168 16.24 7.15 23.99
CA ILE A 168 15.69 5.84 24.34
C ILE A 168 16.73 4.96 25.02
N VAL A 169 16.36 4.39 26.17
CA VAL A 169 17.20 3.46 26.94
C VAL A 169 16.71 2.02 26.78
N GLU A 170 17.61 1.04 26.89
CA GLU A 170 17.18 -0.36 26.95
C GLU A 170 16.35 -0.62 28.23
N GLY A 171 15.19 -1.28 28.08
CA GLY A 171 14.23 -1.50 29.16
C GLY A 171 13.02 -0.58 29.07
N ASP A 172 12.48 -0.19 30.22
CA ASP A 172 11.27 0.63 30.31
C ASP A 172 11.55 2.08 29.90
N ASN A 173 10.71 2.62 29.02
CA ASN A 173 10.72 4.00 28.58
C ASN A 173 9.34 4.62 28.79
N VAL A 174 9.34 5.93 29.06
CA VAL A 174 8.13 6.75 29.23
C VAL A 174 8.36 8.05 28.46
N VAL A 175 7.41 8.39 27.59
CA VAL A 175 7.33 9.67 26.89
C VAL A 175 6.13 10.42 27.46
N GLU A 176 6.40 11.49 28.19
CA GLU A 176 5.36 12.40 28.70
C GLU A 176 4.70 13.16 27.55
N LEU A 177 3.39 13.38 27.62
CA LEU A 177 2.61 14.07 26.58
C LEU A 177 2.17 15.49 27.01
N ASP A 178 2.74 16.00 28.10
CA ASP A 178 2.41 17.31 28.66
C ASP A 178 2.71 18.47 27.69
N ASP A 179 3.81 18.37 26.94
CA ASP A 179 4.27 19.42 26.02
C ASP A 179 3.38 19.58 24.79
N ILE A 180 2.67 18.52 24.40
CA ILE A 180 1.63 18.56 23.36
C ILE A 180 0.24 18.87 23.92
N GLY A 181 0.10 19.16 25.21
CA GLY A 181 -1.15 19.59 25.84
C GLY A 181 -2.06 18.43 26.29
N LEU A 182 -1.48 17.27 26.61
CA LEU A 182 -2.15 16.15 27.27
C LEU A 182 -1.53 15.94 28.68
N PRO A 183 -1.85 16.81 29.65
CA PRO A 183 -1.17 16.82 30.94
C PRO A 183 -1.35 15.50 31.71
N GLY A 184 -0.25 14.92 32.18
CA GLY A 184 -0.24 13.65 32.92
C GLY A 184 -0.53 12.40 32.07
N ALA A 185 -0.72 12.54 30.77
CA ALA A 185 -0.77 11.41 29.84
C ALA A 185 0.64 10.97 29.44
N GLU A 186 0.80 9.68 29.16
CA GLU A 186 2.12 9.09 28.88
C GLU A 186 2.03 8.00 27.81
N LEU A 187 3.05 7.90 26.95
CA LEU A 187 3.34 6.71 26.16
C LEU A 187 4.40 5.89 26.88
N ARG A 188 4.14 4.60 27.09
CA ARG A 188 5.05 3.67 27.77
C ARG A 188 5.37 2.48 26.88
N PHE A 189 6.62 2.04 26.89
CA PHE A 189 7.05 0.86 26.13
C PHE A 189 8.34 0.25 26.71
N LEU A 190 8.60 -1.00 26.34
CA LEU A 190 9.86 -1.69 26.56
C LEU A 190 10.70 -1.66 25.29
N ALA A 191 11.91 -1.10 25.36
CA ALA A 191 12.85 -1.07 24.25
C ALA A 191 13.96 -2.10 24.43
N GLN A 192 14.31 -2.79 23.35
CA GLN A 192 15.42 -3.72 23.29
C GLN A 192 16.16 -3.55 21.97
N ARG A 193 17.48 -3.31 22.04
CA ARG A 193 18.28 -3.23 20.83
C ARG A 193 18.45 -4.63 20.22
N VAL A 194 18.28 -4.71 18.90
CA VAL A 194 18.44 -5.92 18.09
C VAL A 194 19.34 -5.62 16.89
N ALA A 195 19.72 -6.64 16.13
CA ALA A 195 20.66 -6.49 15.01
C ALA A 195 20.16 -5.52 13.92
N LEU A 196 18.84 -5.39 13.76
CA LEU A 196 18.20 -4.53 12.75
C LEU A 196 17.82 -3.14 13.26
N GLY A 197 17.97 -2.84 14.56
CA GLY A 197 17.54 -1.55 15.12
C GLY A 197 16.99 -1.69 16.54
N MET A 198 15.88 -1.02 16.84
CA MET A 198 15.24 -1.00 18.16
C MET A 198 13.90 -1.73 18.12
N HIS A 199 13.78 -2.81 18.89
CA HIS A 199 12.50 -3.49 19.10
C HIS A 199 11.79 -2.87 20.30
N MET A 200 10.62 -2.30 20.05
CA MET A 200 9.69 -1.80 21.06
C MET A 200 8.61 -2.84 21.32
N SER A 201 8.19 -3.01 22.57
CA SER A 201 7.10 -3.89 22.95
C SER A 201 6.25 -3.28 24.05
N ARG A 202 5.01 -3.76 24.22
CA ARG A 202 4.04 -3.25 25.20
C ARG A 202 3.84 -1.73 25.08
N ILE A 203 3.65 -1.27 23.84
CA ILE A 203 3.48 0.14 23.56
C ILE A 203 2.07 0.53 24.01
N THR A 204 1.97 1.33 25.07
CA THR A 204 0.73 1.64 25.76
C THR A 204 0.60 3.14 26.00
N LEU A 205 -0.61 3.66 25.86
CA LEU A 205 -0.98 5.02 26.25
C LEU A 205 -1.67 4.99 27.62
N TYR A 206 -1.27 5.88 28.51
CA TYR A 206 -1.93 6.17 29.78
C TYR A 206 -2.68 7.50 29.66
N GLY A 207 -3.95 7.50 30.06
CA GLY A 207 -4.87 8.62 29.82
C GLY A 207 -4.68 9.85 30.71
N GLY A 208 -3.81 9.81 31.72
CA GLY A 208 -3.73 10.88 32.72
C GLY A 208 -4.99 10.99 33.58
N ASP A 209 -5.15 12.10 34.32
CA ASP A 209 -6.29 12.29 35.22
C ASP A 209 -7.61 12.60 34.48
N ASP A 210 -7.51 13.16 33.26
CA ASP A 210 -8.66 13.60 32.46
C ASP A 210 -9.05 12.60 31.37
N GLY A 211 -8.17 11.65 31.02
CA GLY A 211 -8.34 10.81 29.83
C GLY A 211 -7.94 11.54 28.55
N LEU A 212 -7.83 10.80 27.45
CA LEU A 212 -7.45 11.37 26.15
C LEU A 212 -8.19 10.70 24.98
N SER A 213 -8.31 11.45 23.88
CA SER A 213 -8.65 10.97 22.54
C SER A 213 -7.54 11.38 21.60
N VAL A 214 -7.02 10.45 20.80
CA VAL A 214 -5.97 10.71 19.80
C VAL A 214 -6.25 9.97 18.49
N THR A 215 -5.78 10.53 17.39
CA THR A 215 -5.84 9.91 16.06
C THR A 215 -4.47 9.92 15.40
N HIS A 216 -4.20 8.92 14.57
CA HIS A 216 -3.01 8.84 13.72
C HIS A 216 -1.70 9.07 14.49
N PRO A 217 -1.36 8.18 15.44
CA PRO A 217 -0.11 8.28 16.17
C PRO A 217 1.08 7.91 15.28
N THR A 218 2.03 8.81 15.05
CA THR A 218 3.25 8.47 14.29
C THR A 218 4.46 8.46 15.21
N ILE A 219 5.27 7.40 15.14
CA ILE A 219 6.56 7.33 15.85
C ILE A 219 7.63 7.95 14.94
N ILE A 220 8.42 8.85 15.49
CA ILE A 220 9.47 9.56 14.75
C ILE A 220 10.80 9.30 15.42
N THR A 221 11.76 8.79 14.64
CA THR A 221 13.15 8.59 15.07
C THR A 221 13.97 9.83 14.72
N HIS A 222 14.85 10.25 15.61
CA HIS A 222 15.80 11.32 15.37
C HIS A 222 17.23 10.76 15.42
N ASP A 223 18.08 11.15 14.49
CA ASP A 223 19.51 10.83 14.57
C ASP A 223 20.28 11.80 15.47
N GLY A 224 21.58 11.53 15.66
CA GLY A 224 22.45 12.34 16.51
C GLY A 224 22.66 13.78 16.02
N ASP A 225 22.27 14.09 14.77
CA ASP A 225 22.26 15.45 14.21
C ASP A 225 20.87 16.10 14.30
N GLY A 226 19.87 15.39 14.86
CA GLY A 226 18.50 15.84 15.02
C GLY A 226 17.65 15.76 13.74
N VAL A 227 18.10 15.00 12.73
CA VAL A 227 17.30 14.76 11.52
C VAL A 227 16.17 13.80 11.87
N ARG A 228 14.95 14.15 11.43
CA ARG A 228 13.73 13.40 11.69
C ARG A 228 13.48 12.33 10.63
N TYR A 229 13.10 11.14 11.09
CA TYR A 229 12.71 9.99 10.27
C TYR A 229 11.40 9.42 10.83
N PRO A 230 10.25 9.85 10.29
CA PRO A 230 8.96 9.23 10.60
C PRO A 230 8.95 7.74 10.27
N ASP A 231 8.10 6.95 10.94
CA ASP A 231 7.87 5.55 10.61
C ASP A 231 7.46 5.43 9.12
N PRO A 232 8.30 4.85 8.25
CA PRO A 232 8.06 4.87 6.80
C PRO A 232 6.81 4.09 6.39
N ASP A 233 6.36 3.14 7.21
CA ASP A 233 5.16 2.34 6.95
C ASP A 233 3.89 2.99 7.54
N ASP A 234 4.01 4.13 8.23
CA ASP A 234 2.96 4.85 8.97
C ASP A 234 1.91 3.91 9.59
N ARG A 235 2.40 2.95 10.38
CA ARG A 235 1.65 1.73 10.76
C ARG A 235 0.39 1.98 11.57
N PHE A 236 0.19 3.21 12.01
CA PHE A 236 -0.94 3.62 12.83
C PHE A 236 -1.76 4.74 12.18
N GLU A 237 -1.64 4.98 10.88
CA GLU A 237 -2.41 6.00 10.15
C GLU A 237 -3.90 5.93 10.47
N ALA A 238 -4.49 4.73 10.38
CA ALA A 238 -5.91 4.50 10.63
C ALA A 238 -6.30 4.38 12.13
N LEU A 239 -5.35 4.53 13.06
CA LEU A 239 -5.59 4.27 14.48
C LEU A 239 -6.23 5.49 15.16
N GLU A 240 -7.41 5.27 15.74
CA GLU A 240 -8.08 6.20 16.65
C GLU A 240 -8.24 5.53 18.03
N LEU A 241 -7.83 6.23 19.09
CA LEU A 241 -7.87 5.71 20.45
C LEU A 241 -8.52 6.70 21.40
N VAL A 242 -9.39 6.16 22.26
CA VAL A 242 -9.94 6.85 23.42
C VAL A 242 -9.50 6.11 24.67
N VAL A 243 -8.77 6.80 25.54
CA VAL A 243 -8.27 6.26 26.81
C VAL A 243 -8.97 6.98 27.96
N PRO A 244 -9.72 6.27 28.82
CA PRO A 244 -10.41 6.92 29.93
C PRO A 244 -9.41 7.45 30.98
N ALA A 245 -9.87 8.38 31.81
CA ALA A 245 -9.13 8.86 32.98
C ALA A 245 -8.56 7.71 33.82
N ALA A 246 -7.28 7.82 34.16
CA ALA A 246 -6.44 6.82 34.83
C ALA A 246 -6.41 5.44 34.15
N GLY A 247 -6.89 5.35 32.91
CA GLY A 247 -6.92 4.14 32.11
C GLY A 247 -5.68 3.96 31.25
N THR A 248 -5.57 2.78 30.65
CA THR A 248 -4.55 2.48 29.65
C THR A 248 -5.17 1.87 28.40
N ALA A 249 -4.58 2.15 27.25
CA ALA A 249 -4.86 1.48 25.99
C ALA A 249 -3.56 0.97 25.36
N ILE A 250 -3.65 -0.13 24.62
CA ILE A 250 -2.53 -0.67 23.86
C ILE A 250 -2.51 0.04 22.52
N LEU A 251 -1.39 0.69 22.20
CA LEU A 251 -1.12 1.23 20.87
C LEU A 251 -0.70 0.09 19.94
N ALA A 252 0.28 -0.70 20.41
CA ALA A 252 0.81 -1.86 19.68
C ALA A 252 1.51 -2.83 20.64
N GLU A 253 1.42 -4.12 20.33
CA GLU A 253 2.13 -5.15 21.10
C GLU A 253 3.64 -5.13 20.83
N ASN A 254 4.02 -4.91 19.58
CA ASN A 254 5.41 -4.86 19.13
C ASN A 254 5.57 -3.86 17.99
N ASN A 255 6.72 -3.20 17.92
CA ASN A 255 7.16 -2.41 16.77
C ASN A 255 8.67 -2.56 16.60
N LEU A 256 9.16 -2.61 15.37
CA LEU A 256 10.59 -2.60 15.06
C LEU A 256 10.94 -1.29 14.34
N LEU A 257 11.72 -0.45 15.02
CA LEU A 257 12.35 0.71 14.39
C LEU A 257 13.64 0.25 13.72
N VAL A 258 13.59 0.11 12.39
CA VAL A 258 14.73 -0.29 11.57
C VAL A 258 15.78 0.83 11.57
N ASP A 259 17.06 0.46 11.63
CA ASP A 259 18.19 1.39 11.60
C ASP A 259 18.19 2.46 12.71
N PHE A 260 17.51 2.20 13.84
CA PHE A 260 17.49 3.12 14.98
C PHE A 260 18.91 3.44 15.50
N PRO A 261 19.34 4.73 15.49
CA PRO A 261 20.71 5.12 15.83
C PRO A 261 21.15 4.71 17.24
N LEU A 262 22.46 4.67 17.48
CA LEU A 262 23.01 4.30 18.80
C LEU A 262 22.66 5.33 19.88
N ASP A 263 22.64 6.59 19.49
CA ASP A 263 22.29 7.79 20.25
C ASP A 263 20.97 8.40 19.76
N GLY A 264 20.13 7.61 19.09
CA GLY A 264 18.87 8.08 18.54
C GLY A 264 17.87 8.50 19.61
N GLU A 265 17.09 9.51 19.29
CA GLU A 265 15.96 9.97 20.08
C GLU A 265 14.65 9.57 19.41
N LEU A 266 13.57 9.61 20.17
CA LEU A 266 12.23 9.30 19.70
C LEU A 266 11.27 10.41 20.13
N SER A 267 10.40 10.83 19.21
CA SER A 267 9.18 11.57 19.52
C SER A 267 7.96 10.80 19.03
N ILE A 268 6.79 11.15 19.53
CA ILE A 268 5.51 10.70 19.01
C ILE A 268 4.68 11.91 18.60
N SER A 269 3.99 11.80 17.48
CA SER A 269 3.06 12.80 16.99
C SER A 269 1.65 12.22 16.88
N PHE A 270 0.65 13.10 16.77
CA PHE A 270 -0.74 12.73 16.52
C PHE A 270 -1.36 13.71 15.54
N ALA A 271 -2.19 13.26 14.60
CA ALA A 271 -2.96 14.17 13.74
C ALA A 271 -4.00 14.97 14.52
N SER A 272 -4.59 14.36 15.56
CA SER A 272 -5.47 15.07 16.48
C SER A 272 -5.32 14.56 17.91
N ARG A 273 -5.59 15.44 18.87
CA ARG A 273 -5.58 15.11 20.30
C ARG A 273 -6.57 15.96 21.09
N SER A 274 -7.17 15.38 22.12
CA SER A 274 -7.96 16.10 23.13
C SER A 274 -7.94 15.37 24.46
N THR A 275 -8.14 16.11 25.56
CA THR A 275 -8.55 15.51 26.84
C THR A 275 -10.05 15.18 26.79
N LEU A 276 -10.52 14.23 27.61
CA LEU A 276 -11.95 13.85 27.68
C LEU A 276 -12.76 14.72 28.66
#